data_AF-A0A1X2IBX9-F1
#
_entry.id   AF-A0A1X2IBX9-F1
#
_cell.length_a   1.000
_cell.length_b   1.000
_cell.length_c   1.000
_cell.angle_alpha   90.00
_cell.angle_beta   90.00
_cell.angle_gamma   90.00
#
_symmetry.space_group_name_H-M   'P 1'
#
loop_
_entity.id
_entity.type
_entity.pdbx_description
1 polymer ?
#
loop_
_entity_poly.entity_id
_entity_poly.type
_entity_poly.pdbx_seq_one_letter_code
_entity_poly.pdbx_strand_id
1 'polypeptide(L)'
;CRRGRTATSYDQDTTHFLKSMFFNIYSRRDKLTKEQRRQVVERTGLKPRNVTYWFSNHKRRFHTELDVFRKLIVSSDGRIQTYDDYIAWRREQGLPDDMGGD
;
A
#
# COMPACT_ATOMS: atom_id res chain seq x y z
N CYS A 1 11.21 28.07 -11.77
CA CYS A 1 11.25 26.73 -12.42
C CYS A 1 10.72 25.66 -11.46
N ARG A 2 9.48 25.19 -11.63
CA ARG A 2 8.99 24.01 -10.89
C ARG A 2 9.67 22.78 -11.50
N ARG A 3 10.75 22.28 -10.88
CA ARG A 3 11.29 20.95 -11.23
C ARG A 3 10.15 19.96 -11.00
N GLY A 4 9.60 19.42 -12.09
CA GLY A 4 8.63 18.33 -12.03
C GLY A 4 9.24 17.24 -11.15
N ARG A 5 8.49 16.80 -10.13
CA ARG A 5 8.91 15.66 -9.32
C ARG A 5 8.95 14.47 -10.27
N THR A 6 10.14 13.96 -10.59
CA THR A 6 10.28 12.66 -11.25
C THR A 6 9.52 11.63 -10.42
N ALA A 7 8.61 10.89 -11.06
CA ALA A 7 7.95 9.77 -10.43
C ALA A 7 9.04 8.88 -9.80
N THR A 8 9.00 8.74 -8.48
CA THR A 8 9.91 7.83 -7.80
C THR A 8 9.32 6.45 -8.01
N SER A 9 9.73 5.80 -9.09
CA SER A 9 9.46 4.39 -9.32
C SER A 9 10.47 3.58 -8.49
N TYR A 10 9.97 2.69 -7.66
CA TYR A 10 10.78 1.71 -6.95
C TYR A 10 10.74 0.39 -7.73
N ASP A 11 11.71 -0.49 -7.48
CA ASP A 11 11.66 -1.85 -8.01
C ASP A 11 10.36 -2.57 -7.57
N GLN A 12 10.03 -3.64 -8.29
CA GLN A 12 8.77 -4.36 -8.09
C GLN A 12 8.67 -4.94 -6.68
N ASP A 13 9.76 -5.50 -6.14
CA ASP A 13 9.81 -6.06 -4.78
C ASP A 13 9.55 -4.98 -3.71
N THR A 14 10.23 -3.84 -3.81
CA THR A 14 10.04 -2.71 -2.89
C THR A 14 8.62 -2.15 -3.00
N THR A 15 8.10 -2.00 -4.22
CA THR A 15 6.74 -1.52 -4.46
C THR A 15 5.70 -2.47 -3.86
N HIS A 16 5.87 -3.77 -4.08
CA HIS A 16 5.00 -4.80 -3.54
C HIS A 16 5.02 -4.79 -2.01
N PHE A 17 6.21 -4.76 -1.40
CA PHE A 17 6.37 -4.68 0.04
C PHE A 17 5.71 -3.43 0.64
N LEU A 18 5.92 -2.27 0.01
CA LEU A 18 5.30 -1.00 0.44
C LEU A 18 3.77 -1.07 0.35
N LYS A 19 3.22 -1.60 -0.75
CA LYS A 19 1.77 -1.81 -0.92
C LYS A 19 1.24 -2.78 0.15
N SER A 20 1.89 -3.92 0.36
CA SER A 20 1.49 -4.90 1.37
C SER A 20 1.46 -4.29 2.78
N MET A 21 2.52 -3.60 3.19
CA MET A 21 2.57 -2.89 4.47
C MET A 21 1.52 -1.79 4.56
N PHE A 22 1.26 -1.06 3.48
CA PHE A 22 0.25 -0.02 3.45
C PHE A 22 -1.15 -0.56 3.68
N PHE A 23 -1.59 -1.58 2.93
CA PHE A 23 -2.92 -2.16 3.11
C PHE A 23 -3.08 -2.83 4.48
N ASN A 24 -2.05 -3.50 4.98
CA ASN A 24 -2.06 -4.11 6.31
C ASN A 24 -2.20 -3.05 7.43
N ILE A 25 -1.44 -1.96 7.35
CA ILE A 25 -1.50 -0.89 8.35
C ILE A 25 -2.82 -0.12 8.25
N TYR A 26 -3.18 0.28 7.03
CA TYR A 26 -4.31 1.20 6.81
C TYR A 26 -5.67 0.53 6.81
N SER A 27 -5.74 -0.80 6.71
CA SER A 27 -6.98 -1.53 6.99
C SER A 27 -7.38 -1.46 8.46
N ARG A 28 -6.42 -1.37 9.39
CA ARG A 28 -6.66 -1.41 10.85
C ARG A 28 -6.50 -0.05 11.54
N ARG A 29 -5.70 0.85 10.98
CA ARG A 29 -5.34 2.15 11.59
C ARG A 29 -5.26 3.25 10.55
N ASP A 30 -5.26 4.50 10.98
CA ASP A 30 -5.21 5.65 10.08
C ASP A 30 -3.83 6.28 9.88
N LYS A 31 -2.81 5.73 10.55
CA LYS A 31 -1.48 6.36 10.64
C LYS A 31 -0.35 5.35 10.75
N LEU A 32 0.72 5.59 9.99
CA LEU A 32 2.00 4.91 10.10
C LEU A 32 2.72 5.29 11.41
N THR A 33 3.03 4.30 12.26
CA THR A 33 3.77 4.54 13.51
C THR A 33 5.27 4.72 13.27
N LYS A 34 5.99 5.26 14.27
CA LYS A 34 7.46 5.40 14.20
C LYS A 34 8.15 4.05 14.02
N GLU A 35 7.64 3.02 14.69
CA GLU A 35 8.17 1.67 14.62
C GLU A 35 7.95 1.01 13.26
N GLN A 36 6.73 1.10 12.72
CA GLN A 36 6.43 0.60 11.38
C GLN A 36 7.25 1.32 10.31
N ARG A 37 7.44 2.64 10.46
CA ARG A 37 8.32 3.40 9.57
C ARG A 37 9.75 2.89 9.64
N ARG A 38 10.27 2.61 10.83
CA ARG A 38 11.62 2.04 11.02
C ARG A 38 11.75 0.69 10.30
N GLN A 39 10.80 -0.22 10.49
CA GLN A 39 10.81 -1.52 9.83
C GLN A 39 10.80 -1.41 8.30
N VAL A 40 10.00 -0.49 7.75
CA VAL A 40 9.99 -0.25 6.30
C VAL A 40 11.33 0.29 5.82
N VAL A 41 11.95 1.23 6.55
CA VAL A 41 13.28 1.77 6.22
C VAL A 41 14.35 0.69 6.26
N GLU A 42 14.35 -0.16 7.29
CA GLU A 42 15.31 -1.26 7.44
C GLU A 42 15.18 -2.29 6.32
N ARG A 43 13.95 -2.60 5.89
CA ARG A 43 13.67 -3.57 4.82
C ARG A 43 13.96 -3.03 3.42
N THR A 44 13.61 -1.77 3.15
CA THR A 44 13.67 -1.18 1.80
C THR A 44 14.91 -0.34 1.54
N GLY A 45 15.67 0.00 2.59
CA GLY A 45 16.79 0.96 2.50
C GLY A 45 16.36 2.40 2.20
N LEU A 46 15.06 2.68 2.09
CA LEU A 46 14.55 4.00 1.74
C LEU A 46 14.77 5.00 2.87
N LYS A 47 15.01 6.26 2.51
CA LYS A 47 15.09 7.34 3.50
C LYS A 47 13.75 7.47 4.25
N PRO A 48 13.73 7.70 5.57
CA PRO A 48 12.50 7.82 6.35
C PRO A 48 11.49 8.84 5.81
N ARG A 49 11.99 9.92 5.21
CA ARG A 49 11.17 10.95 4.53
C ARG A 49 10.45 10.40 3.30
N ASN A 50 11.10 9.55 2.50
CA ASN A 50 10.55 8.98 1.29
C ASN A 50 9.43 7.99 1.65
N VAL A 51 9.64 7.18 2.69
CA VAL A 51 8.60 6.31 3.24
C VAL A 51 7.40 7.14 3.70
N THR A 52 7.61 8.18 4.50
CA THR A 52 6.52 9.05 4.96
C THR A 52 5.73 9.68 3.82
N TYR A 53 6.45 10.18 2.80
CA TYR A 53 5.85 10.78 1.62
C TYR A 53 5.07 9.76 0.80
N TRP A 54 5.64 8.58 0.56
CA TRP A 54 5.01 7.51 -0.18
C TRP A 54 3.70 7.09 0.49
N PHE A 55 3.70 6.81 1.80
CA PHE A 55 2.49 6.42 2.54
C PHE A 55 1.43 7.54 2.55
N SER A 56 1.84 8.80 2.70
CA SER A 56 0.90 9.93 2.67
C SER A 56 0.29 10.17 1.29
N ASN A 57 1.06 9.94 0.23
CA ASN A 57 0.59 10.04 -1.15
C ASN A 57 -0.37 8.88 -1.49
N HIS A 58 0.01 7.66 -1.09
CA HIS A 58 -0.80 6.46 -1.34
C HIS A 58 -2.09 6.47 -0.51
N LYS A 59 -2.10 7.05 0.70
CA LYS A 59 -3.35 7.26 1.46
C LYS A 59 -4.38 8.07 0.65
N ARG A 60 -3.94 9.09 -0.09
CA ARG A 60 -4.83 9.91 -0.92
C ARG A 60 -5.26 9.18 -2.18
N ARG A 61 -4.32 8.54 -2.87
CA ARG A 61 -4.58 7.84 -4.14
C ARG A 61 -5.50 6.63 -3.97
N PHE A 62 -5.30 5.84 -2.91
CA PHE A 62 -5.94 4.54 -2.71
C PHE A 62 -7.00 4.55 -1.61
N HIS A 63 -7.60 5.70 -1.29
CA HIS A 63 -8.58 5.78 -0.21
C HIS A 63 -9.82 4.91 -0.51
N THR A 64 -10.28 4.91 -1.76
CA THR A 64 -11.44 4.11 -2.20
C THR A 64 -11.13 2.62 -2.11
N GLU A 65 -9.96 2.20 -2.59
CA GLU A 65 -9.49 0.83 -2.53
C GLU A 65 -9.29 0.34 -1.10
N LEU A 66 -8.80 1.22 -0.20
CA LEU A 66 -8.72 0.91 1.22
C LEU A 66 -10.10 0.66 1.82
N ASP A 67 -11.11 1.44 1.44
CA ASP A 67 -12.48 1.23 1.93
C ASP A 67 -13.09 -0.07 1.40
N VAL A 68 -12.82 -0.42 0.13
CA VAL A 68 -13.19 -1.73 -0.43
C VAL A 68 -12.50 -2.86 0.34
N PHE A 69 -11.18 -2.77 0.52
CA PHE A 69 -10.42 -3.79 1.25
C PHE A 69 -10.89 -3.94 2.70
N ARG A 70 -11.16 -2.82 3.40
CA ARG A 70 -11.71 -2.84 4.77
C ARG A 70 -13.05 -3.56 4.84
N LYS A 71 -13.96 -3.29 3.89
CA LYS A 71 -15.25 -4.00 3.81
C LYS A 71 -15.04 -5.49 3.54
N LEU A 72 -14.15 -5.84 2.62
CA LEU A 72 -13.85 -7.22 2.30
C LEU A 72 -13.28 -7.99 3.48
N ILE A 73 -12.38 -7.42 4.28
CA ILE A 73 -11.88 -8.07 5.50
C ILE A 73 -13.02 -8.46 6.44
N VAL A 74 -14.02 -7.59 6.60
CA VAL A 74 -15.17 -7.84 7.47
C VAL A 74 -16.15 -8.83 6.85
N SER A 75 -16.40 -8.74 5.54
CA SER A 75 -17.42 -9.55 4.85
C SER A 75 -16.94 -10.92 4.38
N SER A 76 -15.63 -11.14 4.28
CA SER A 76 -15.03 -12.36 3.69
C SER A 76 -14.89 -13.53 4.65
N ASP A 77 -15.41 -13.43 5.88
CA ASP A 77 -15.34 -14.47 6.91
C ASP A 77 -13.92 -15.04 7.10
N GLY A 78 -12.91 -14.14 7.04
CA GLY A 78 -11.51 -14.50 7.21
C GLY A 78 -10.78 -14.95 5.95
N ARG A 79 -11.43 -15.01 4.77
CA ARG A 79 -10.77 -15.36 3.50
C ARG A 79 -9.82 -14.27 2.97
N ILE A 80 -10.10 -13.00 3.26
CA ILE A 80 -9.25 -11.87 2.85
C ILE A 80 -8.73 -11.19 4.11
N GLN A 81 -7.44 -11.31 4.40
CA GLN A 81 -6.81 -10.66 5.56
C GLN A 81 -5.56 -9.86 5.20
N THR A 82 -4.85 -10.30 4.17
CA THR A 82 -3.61 -9.71 3.70
C THR A 82 -3.79 -9.01 2.35
N TYR A 83 -2.80 -8.22 1.97
CA TYR A 83 -2.79 -7.60 0.65
C TYR A 83 -2.72 -8.66 -0.46
N ASP A 84 -1.92 -9.70 -0.26
CA ASP A 84 -1.80 -10.82 -1.20
C ASP A 84 -3.14 -11.53 -1.42
N ASP A 85 -3.92 -11.78 -0.35
CA ASP A 85 -5.28 -12.34 -0.47
C ASP A 85 -6.21 -11.43 -1.28
N TYR A 86 -6.09 -10.12 -1.10
CA TYR A 86 -6.90 -9.16 -1.82
C TYR A 86 -6.51 -9.03 -3.30
N ILE A 87 -5.23 -9.16 -3.63
CA ILE A 87 -4.79 -9.25 -5.04
C ILE A 87 -5.27 -10.55 -5.68
N ALA A 88 -5.20 -11.67 -4.96
CA ALA A 88 -5.77 -12.93 -5.42
C ALA A 88 -7.28 -12.81 -5.67
N TRP A 89 -8.02 -12.24 -4.72
CA TRP A 89 -9.46 -11.96 -4.89
C TRP A 89 -9.74 -11.07 -6.10
N ARG A 90 -8.94 -10.01 -6.32
CA ARG A 90 -9.09 -9.14 -7.49
C ARG A 90 -8.92 -9.89 -8.81
N ARG A 91 -7.92 -10.79 -8.89
CA ARG A 91 -7.71 -11.65 -10.07
C ARG A 91 -8.90 -12.55 -10.34
N GLU A 92 -9.48 -13.13 -9.29
CA GLU A 92 -10.69 -13.96 -9.40
C GLU A 92 -11.90 -13.16 -9.90
N GLN A 93 -11.97 -11.86 -9.55
CA GLN A 93 -13.00 -10.95 -10.06
C GLN A 93 -12.70 -10.39 -11.46
N GLY A 94 -11.57 -10.75 -12.07
CA GLY A 94 -11.13 -10.20 -13.37
C GLY A 94 -10.72 -8.72 -13.31
N LEU A 95 -10.41 -8.20 -12.12
CA LEU A 95 -9.91 -6.84 -11.92
C LEU A 95 -8.38 -6.79 -12.11
N PRO A 96 -7.83 -5.66 -12.58
CA PRO A 96 -6.38 -5.52 -12.73
C PRO A 96 -5.66 -5.57 -11.38
N ASP A 97 -4.50 -6.25 -11.39
CA ASP A 97 -3.57 -6.38 -10.27
C ASP A 97 -3.01 -5.03 -9.83
N ASP A 98 -2.78 -4.14 -10.79
CA ASP A 98 -2.19 -2.85 -10.52
C ASP A 98 -3.27 -1.82 -10.18
N MET A 99 -3.33 -1.47 -8.90
CA MET A 99 -4.31 -0.52 -8.36
C MET A 99 -3.96 0.96 -8.65
N GLY A 100 -3.02 1.25 -9.56
CA GLY A 100 -2.66 2.62 -9.89
C GLY A 100 -1.32 2.64 -10.63
N GLY A 101 -1.42 2.84 -11.94
CA GLY A 101 -0.30 2.90 -12.86
C GLY A 101 0.76 3.94 -12.50
N ASP A 102 2.00 3.53 -12.73
CA ASP A 102 3.26 4.28 -12.92
C ASP A 102 3.46 5.60 -12.13
#